data_AF-A0A804Q698-F1
#
_entry.id   AF-A0A804Q698-F1
#
_cell.length_a   1.000
_cell.length_b   1.000
_cell.length_c   1.000
_cell.angle_alpha   90.00
_cell.angle_beta   90.00
_cell.angle_gamma   90.00
#
_symmetry.space_group_name_H-M   'P 1'
#
loop_
_entity.id
_entity.type
_entity.pdbx_description
1 polymer ?
#
loop_
_entity_poly.entity_id
_entity_poly.type
_entity_poly.pdbx_seq_one_letter_code
_entity_poly.pdbx_strand_id
1 'polypeptide(L)'
;MEERALQEDIPQTPDDFEKLVRSSPNSSFIWIKYMATLLDLADVKKARAVAERALKTIIPREEEEKLNVWVAYFNLENEYGSPREDAVKKVFQRALQYCDPKKLHLALLAMYERTEQYELADELLDRITKRFKTSCKIWLCRIQFALKQEFKCGVPEEGRSRFELILREYPKRTDLWSVYLDQEIRLGDVEVIRALFERRVACLTLPPKKMQFLFKKYLNFEKSLGKDNERIQLVQQKAIEYVQSSLPSQDNS
;
A
#
# COMPACT_ATOMS: atom_id res chain seq x y z
N MET A 1 -21.70 -36.41 18.18
CA MET A 1 -21.42 -37.35 17.08
C MET A 1 -21.15 -36.60 15.78
N GLU A 2 -21.89 -35.52 15.50
CA GLU A 2 -21.67 -34.63 14.33
C GLU A 2 -20.32 -33.90 14.33
N GLU A 3 -19.78 -33.48 15.48
CA GLU A 3 -18.44 -32.87 15.55
C GLU A 3 -17.30 -33.80 15.08
N ARG A 4 -17.47 -35.13 15.20
CA ARG A 4 -16.49 -36.10 14.70
C ARG A 4 -16.57 -36.25 13.18
N ALA A 5 -17.76 -36.17 12.60
CA ALA A 5 -17.95 -36.24 11.15
C ALA A 5 -17.38 -35.01 10.43
N LEU A 6 -17.33 -33.85 11.08
CA LEU A 6 -16.73 -32.63 10.52
C LEU A 6 -15.18 -32.63 10.60
N GLN A 7 -14.59 -33.44 11.47
CA GLN A 7 -13.12 -33.59 11.56
C GLN A 7 -12.55 -34.52 10.47
N GLU A 8 -13.37 -35.41 9.89
CA GLU A 8 -12.89 -36.44 8.95
C GLU A 8 -12.49 -35.90 7.56
N ASP A 9 -12.92 -34.69 7.18
CA ASP A 9 -12.65 -34.16 5.82
C ASP A 9 -11.46 -33.18 5.77
N ILE A 10 -10.69 -33.07 6.85
CA ILE A 10 -9.49 -32.24 6.90
C ILE A 10 -8.29 -33.08 6.46
N PRO A 11 -7.68 -32.86 5.28
CA PRO A 11 -6.48 -33.59 4.86
C PRO A 11 -5.35 -33.40 5.87
N GLN A 12 -4.81 -34.50 6.37
CA GLN A 12 -3.71 -34.48 7.35
C GLN A 12 -2.43 -35.12 6.80
N THR A 13 -2.54 -36.03 5.83
CA THR A 13 -1.38 -36.71 5.27
C THR A 13 -1.00 -36.14 3.91
N PRO A 14 0.28 -36.25 3.51
CA PRO A 14 0.71 -35.93 2.15
C PRO A 14 -0.17 -36.58 1.07
N ASP A 15 -0.58 -37.84 1.25
CA ASP A 15 -1.40 -38.58 0.28
C ASP A 15 -2.81 -38.00 0.10
N ASP A 16 -3.40 -37.45 1.16
CA ASP A 16 -4.70 -36.77 1.08
C ASP A 16 -4.58 -35.49 0.26
N PHE A 17 -3.51 -34.71 0.49
CA PHE A 17 -3.22 -33.53 -0.33
C PHE A 17 -2.92 -33.90 -1.79
N GLU A 18 -2.22 -35.00 -2.07
CA GLU A 18 -1.99 -35.45 -3.45
C GLU A 18 -3.30 -35.82 -4.18
N LYS A 19 -4.32 -36.33 -3.49
CA LYS A 19 -5.66 -36.56 -4.08
C LYS A 19 -6.34 -35.22 -4.41
N LEU A 20 -6.30 -34.26 -3.49
CA LEU A 20 -6.89 -32.94 -3.67
C LEU A 20 -6.19 -32.11 -4.76
N VAL A 21 -4.86 -32.19 -4.84
CA VAL A 21 -4.08 -31.56 -5.91
C VAL A 21 -4.45 -32.12 -7.28
N ARG A 22 -4.72 -33.43 -7.38
CA ARG A 22 -5.14 -34.04 -8.65
C ARG A 22 -6.53 -33.59 -9.09
N SER A 23 -7.46 -33.39 -8.16
CA SER A 23 -8.81 -32.91 -8.50
C SER A 23 -8.83 -31.42 -8.81
N SER A 24 -8.02 -30.62 -8.09
CA SER A 24 -8.03 -29.15 -8.19
C SER A 24 -6.60 -28.57 -8.25
N PRO A 25 -5.84 -28.86 -9.33
CA PRO A 25 -4.42 -28.49 -9.44
C PRO A 25 -4.16 -26.98 -9.51
N ASN A 26 -5.17 -26.18 -9.89
CA ASN A 26 -5.06 -24.73 -9.97
C ASN A 26 -5.39 -24.01 -8.65
N SER A 27 -5.83 -24.73 -7.61
CA SER A 27 -6.21 -24.11 -6.33
C SER A 27 -4.99 -23.89 -5.44
N SER A 28 -4.52 -22.65 -5.35
CA SER A 28 -3.47 -22.23 -4.43
C SER A 28 -3.82 -22.53 -2.97
N PHE A 29 -5.10 -22.50 -2.60
CA PHE A 29 -5.55 -22.87 -1.26
C PHE A 29 -5.10 -24.29 -0.86
N ILE A 30 -5.27 -25.28 -1.75
CA ILE A 30 -4.87 -26.67 -1.49
C ILE A 30 -3.35 -26.76 -1.33
N TRP A 31 -2.60 -26.11 -2.24
CA TRP A 31 -1.14 -26.09 -2.20
C TRP A 31 -0.59 -25.43 -0.94
N ILE A 32 -1.15 -24.28 -0.55
CA ILE A 32 -0.73 -23.53 0.63
C ILE A 32 -1.05 -24.30 1.91
N LYS A 33 -2.21 -24.94 2.00
CA LYS A 33 -2.57 -25.79 3.14
C LYS A 33 -1.62 -26.99 3.24
N TYR A 34 -1.27 -27.60 2.10
CA TYR A 34 -0.29 -28.69 2.06
C TYR A 34 1.09 -28.22 2.54
N MET A 35 1.56 -27.05 2.08
CA MET A 35 2.80 -26.44 2.58
C MET A 35 2.73 -26.22 4.09
N ALA A 36 1.64 -25.65 4.61
CA ALA A 36 1.47 -25.39 6.04
C ALA A 36 1.54 -26.68 6.88
N THR A 37 0.84 -27.75 6.49
CA THR A 37 0.90 -29.04 7.19
C THR A 37 2.30 -29.63 7.20
N LEU A 38 3.08 -29.45 6.13
CA LEU A 38 4.49 -29.89 6.12
C LEU A 38 5.37 -29.05 7.04
N LEU A 39 5.08 -27.76 7.18
CA LEU A 39 5.78 -26.88 8.12
C LEU A 39 5.43 -27.22 9.58
N ASP A 40 4.19 -27.60 9.88
CA ASP A 40 3.79 -28.11 11.21
C ASP A 40 4.54 -29.39 11.59
N LEU A 41 4.94 -30.19 10.59
CA LEU A 41 5.80 -31.37 10.74
C LEU A 41 7.31 -31.04 10.71
N ALA A 42 7.67 -29.75 10.70
CA ALA A 42 9.03 -29.23 10.54
C ALA A 42 9.77 -29.68 9.27
N ASP A 43 9.06 -30.18 8.25
CA ASP A 43 9.64 -30.61 6.97
C ASP A 43 9.66 -29.45 5.96
N VAL A 44 10.48 -28.44 6.28
CA VAL A 44 10.65 -27.23 5.46
C VAL A 44 11.12 -27.57 4.04
N LYS A 45 11.94 -28.62 3.88
CA LYS A 45 12.46 -29.05 2.58
C LYS A 45 11.33 -29.54 1.68
N LYS A 46 10.41 -30.37 2.19
CA LYS A 46 9.23 -30.78 1.42
C LYS A 46 8.29 -29.62 1.17
N ALA A 47 8.08 -28.72 2.14
CA ALA A 47 7.23 -27.55 1.93
C ALA A 47 7.73 -26.68 0.76
N ARG A 48 9.05 -26.45 0.64
CA ARG A 48 9.65 -25.79 -0.53
C ARG A 48 9.39 -26.55 -1.83
N ALA A 49 9.57 -27.87 -1.82
CA ALA A 49 9.31 -28.70 -3.00
C ALA A 49 7.83 -28.66 -3.45
N VAL A 50 6.89 -28.58 -2.50
CA VAL A 50 5.47 -28.39 -2.78
C VAL A 50 5.21 -27.02 -3.40
N ALA A 51 5.82 -25.94 -2.89
CA ALA A 51 5.72 -24.60 -3.48
C ALA A 51 6.23 -24.59 -4.94
N GLU A 52 7.40 -25.18 -5.18
CA GLU A 52 7.98 -25.29 -6.53
C GLU A 52 7.08 -26.10 -7.48
N ARG A 53 6.47 -27.17 -6.99
CA ARG A 53 5.54 -27.97 -7.79
C ARG A 53 4.27 -27.20 -8.10
N ALA A 54 3.69 -26.52 -7.12
CA ALA A 54 2.51 -25.66 -7.31
C ALA A 54 2.74 -24.61 -8.41
N LEU A 55 3.90 -23.92 -8.39
CA LEU A 55 4.24 -22.89 -9.39
C LEU A 55 4.37 -23.45 -10.83
N LYS A 56 4.82 -24.69 -10.96
CA LYS A 56 4.92 -25.42 -12.24
C LYS A 56 3.57 -25.98 -12.69
N THR A 57 2.71 -26.38 -11.76
CA THR A 57 1.44 -27.04 -12.04
C THR A 57 0.31 -26.05 -12.33
N ILE A 58 0.20 -24.96 -11.55
CA ILE A 58 -0.83 -23.94 -11.78
C ILE A 58 -0.61 -23.32 -13.16
N ILE A 59 -1.68 -23.19 -13.94
CA ILE A 59 -1.59 -22.66 -15.31
C ILE A 59 -1.28 -21.15 -15.29
N PRO A 60 -0.49 -20.61 -16.24
CA PRO A 60 -0.10 -19.20 -16.24
C PRO A 60 -1.24 -18.18 -16.23
N ARG A 61 -2.42 -18.55 -16.76
CA ARG A 61 -3.62 -17.70 -16.79
C ARG A 61 -4.20 -17.44 -15.39
N GLU A 62 -3.97 -18.34 -14.44
CA GLU A 62 -4.41 -18.19 -13.05
C GLU A 62 -3.40 -17.33 -12.27
N GLU A 63 -3.29 -16.06 -12.65
CA GLU A 63 -2.31 -15.12 -12.11
C GLU A 63 -2.46 -14.94 -10.59
N GLU A 64 -3.69 -14.91 -10.09
CA GLU A 64 -4.01 -14.75 -8.67
C GLU A 64 -3.60 -15.98 -7.87
N GLU A 65 -3.93 -17.18 -8.36
CA GLU A 65 -3.53 -18.44 -7.74
C GLU A 65 -1.99 -18.55 -7.68
N LYS A 66 -1.28 -18.18 -8.76
CA LYS A 66 0.19 -18.13 -8.72
C LYS A 66 0.72 -17.09 -7.74
N LEU A 67 0.14 -15.91 -7.70
CA LEU A 67 0.55 -14.86 -6.75
C LEU A 67 0.39 -15.34 -5.30
N ASN A 68 -0.71 -16.02 -4.98
CA ASN A 68 -0.94 -16.58 -3.64
C ASN A 68 0.15 -17.59 -3.26
N VAL A 69 0.57 -18.46 -4.19
CA VAL A 69 1.68 -19.39 -3.96
C VAL A 69 3.00 -18.65 -3.76
N TRP A 70 3.28 -17.60 -4.54
CA TRP A 70 4.48 -16.78 -4.32
C TRP A 70 4.48 -16.12 -2.94
N VAL A 71 3.33 -15.60 -2.48
CA VAL A 71 3.20 -15.02 -1.14
C VAL A 71 3.44 -16.05 -0.05
N ALA A 72 2.87 -17.25 -0.18
CA ALA A 72 3.14 -18.34 0.75
C ALA A 72 4.63 -18.73 0.74
N TYR A 73 5.28 -18.71 -0.43
CA TYR A 73 6.71 -18.98 -0.54
C TYR A 73 7.57 -17.87 0.09
N PHE A 74 7.18 -16.60 -0.06
CA PHE A 74 7.82 -15.50 0.67
C PHE A 74 7.72 -15.71 2.17
N ASN A 75 6.55 -16.11 2.69
CA ASN A 75 6.37 -16.39 4.11
C ASN A 75 7.27 -17.53 4.58
N LEU A 76 7.33 -18.62 3.81
CA LEU A 76 8.19 -19.76 4.11
C LEU A 76 9.67 -19.33 4.18
N GLU A 77 10.19 -18.64 3.16
CA GLU A 77 11.60 -18.21 3.19
C GLU A 77 11.86 -17.10 4.20
N ASN A 78 10.85 -16.30 4.51
CA ASN A 78 10.96 -15.32 5.58
C ASN A 78 11.10 -16.00 6.95
N GLU A 79 10.43 -17.12 7.17
CA GLU A 79 10.48 -17.81 8.46
C GLU A 79 11.69 -18.75 8.56
N TYR A 80 11.99 -19.51 7.50
CA TYR A 80 12.96 -20.61 7.50
C TYR A 80 14.16 -20.42 6.55
N GLY A 81 14.25 -19.29 5.85
CA GLY A 81 15.38 -18.96 4.99
C GLY A 81 16.62 -18.57 5.80
N SER A 82 17.81 -18.95 5.33
CA SER A 82 19.08 -18.59 5.96
C SER A 82 20.17 -18.25 4.92
N PRO A 83 20.66 -16.99 4.86
CA PRO A 83 20.08 -15.82 5.51
C PRO A 83 18.67 -15.53 4.99
N ARG A 84 17.77 -15.13 5.89
CA ARG A 84 16.36 -14.82 5.60
C ARG A 84 16.19 -13.88 4.42
N GLU A 85 16.88 -12.74 4.47
CA GLU A 85 16.76 -11.70 3.45
C GLU A 85 17.16 -12.20 2.06
N ASP A 86 18.24 -12.96 1.96
CA ASP A 86 18.73 -13.49 0.69
C ASP A 86 17.76 -14.52 0.12
N ALA A 87 17.18 -15.36 0.97
CA ALA A 87 16.17 -16.33 0.57
C ALA A 87 14.93 -15.63 0.00
N VAL A 88 14.39 -14.64 0.72
CA VAL A 88 13.25 -13.82 0.25
C VAL A 88 13.59 -13.07 -1.04
N LYS A 89 14.76 -12.42 -1.12
CA LYS A 89 15.22 -11.68 -2.31
C LYS A 89 15.32 -12.59 -3.54
N LYS A 90 15.83 -13.83 -3.39
CA LYS A 90 15.91 -14.81 -4.49
C LYS A 90 14.52 -15.22 -5.00
N VAL A 91 13.60 -15.56 -4.10
CA VAL A 91 12.22 -15.90 -4.50
C VAL A 91 11.54 -14.70 -5.17
N PHE A 92 11.73 -13.50 -4.64
CA PHE A 92 11.16 -12.27 -5.18
C PHE A 92 11.65 -11.97 -6.59
N GLN A 93 12.97 -12.05 -6.83
CA GLN A 93 13.57 -11.85 -8.14
C GLN A 93 13.06 -12.85 -9.18
N ARG A 94 12.85 -14.11 -8.78
CA ARG A 94 12.27 -15.13 -9.66
C ARG A 94 10.80 -14.84 -9.95
N ALA A 95 10.02 -14.50 -8.93
CA ALA A 95 8.59 -14.19 -9.08
C ALA A 95 8.34 -12.96 -9.98
N LEU A 96 9.25 -11.98 -10.01
CA LEU A 96 9.18 -10.82 -10.91
C LEU A 96 9.19 -11.19 -12.41
N GLN A 97 9.64 -12.40 -12.78
CA GLN A 97 9.63 -12.87 -14.17
C GLN A 97 8.26 -13.36 -14.63
N TYR A 98 7.35 -13.61 -13.69
CA TYR A 98 6.05 -14.26 -13.97
C TYR A 98 4.84 -13.44 -13.51
N CYS A 99 5.03 -12.47 -12.61
CA CYS A 99 3.95 -11.70 -12.00
C CYS A 99 4.07 -10.21 -12.32
N ASP A 100 2.92 -9.50 -12.29
CA ASP A 100 2.91 -8.05 -12.34
C ASP A 100 3.81 -7.47 -11.22
N PRO A 101 4.83 -6.66 -11.56
CA PRO A 101 5.75 -6.16 -10.57
C PRO A 101 5.05 -5.39 -9.45
N LYS A 102 4.03 -4.57 -9.74
CA LYS A 102 3.37 -3.74 -8.73
C LYS A 102 2.62 -4.59 -7.70
N LYS A 103 1.85 -5.58 -8.15
CA LYS A 103 1.17 -6.55 -7.28
C LYS A 103 2.18 -7.28 -6.39
N LEU A 104 3.29 -7.74 -6.97
CA LEU A 104 4.29 -8.51 -6.23
C LEU A 104 5.01 -7.68 -5.16
N HIS A 105 5.40 -6.44 -5.46
CA HIS A 105 6.01 -5.54 -4.47
C HIS A 105 5.04 -5.21 -3.33
N LEU A 106 3.75 -5.01 -3.63
CA LEU A 106 2.73 -4.80 -2.60
C LEU A 106 2.53 -6.02 -1.72
N ALA A 107 2.57 -7.22 -2.31
CA ALA A 107 2.46 -8.46 -1.55
C ALA A 107 3.67 -8.69 -0.64
N LEU A 108 4.89 -8.39 -1.13
CA LEU A 108 6.10 -8.41 -0.32
C LEU A 108 6.05 -7.39 0.83
N LEU A 109 5.57 -6.16 0.55
CA LEU A 109 5.37 -5.14 1.58
C LEU A 109 4.40 -5.62 2.67
N ALA A 110 3.26 -6.20 2.30
CA ALA A 110 2.29 -6.73 3.25
C ALA A 110 2.86 -7.85 4.12
N MET A 111 3.75 -8.68 3.57
CA MET A 111 4.48 -9.69 4.34
C MET A 111 5.42 -9.04 5.37
N TYR A 112 6.22 -8.04 4.98
CA TYR A 112 7.10 -7.33 5.90
C TYR A 112 6.32 -6.57 6.99
N GLU A 113 5.21 -5.92 6.65
CA GLU A 113 4.35 -5.26 7.65
C GLU A 113 3.78 -6.25 8.67
N ARG A 114 3.26 -7.39 8.21
CA ARG A 114 2.67 -8.42 9.08
C ARG A 114 3.70 -9.12 9.96
N THR A 115 4.93 -9.27 9.47
CA THR A 115 6.05 -9.88 10.22
C THR A 115 6.87 -8.85 10.99
N GLU A 116 6.37 -7.61 11.09
CA GLU A 116 6.98 -6.51 11.83
C GLU A 116 8.41 -6.15 11.41
N GLN A 117 8.79 -6.47 10.18
CA GLN A 117 10.09 -6.13 9.60
C GLN A 117 10.04 -4.72 8.98
N TYR A 118 9.89 -3.71 9.84
CA TYR A 118 9.64 -2.33 9.43
C TYR A 118 10.79 -1.70 8.65
N GLU A 119 12.04 -2.01 8.98
CA GLU A 119 13.21 -1.51 8.23
C GLU A 119 13.17 -1.98 6.78
N LEU A 120 12.96 -3.29 6.56
CA LEU A 120 12.83 -3.87 5.22
C LEU A 120 11.59 -3.34 4.46
N ALA A 121 10.48 -3.10 5.16
CA ALA A 121 9.30 -2.46 4.60
C ALA A 121 9.59 -1.01 4.17
N ASP A 122 10.31 -0.23 4.99
CA ASP A 122 10.69 1.15 4.71
C ASP A 122 11.60 1.23 3.48
N GLU A 123 12.64 0.40 3.44
CA GLU A 123 13.54 0.32 2.29
C GLU A 123 12.82 -0.10 1.00
N LEU A 124 11.92 -1.10 1.10
CA LEU A 124 11.13 -1.54 -0.04
C LEU A 124 10.26 -0.37 -0.55
N LEU A 125 9.60 0.33 0.36
CA LEU A 125 8.78 1.50 0.06
C LEU A 125 9.57 2.60 -0.65
N ASP A 126 10.79 2.90 -0.21
CA ASP A 126 11.68 3.86 -0.86
C ASP A 126 12.08 3.43 -2.27
N ARG A 127 12.33 2.13 -2.50
CA ARG A 127 12.61 1.61 -3.84
C ARG A 127 11.39 1.70 -4.75
N ILE A 128 10.21 1.31 -4.27
CA ILE A 128 9.01 1.19 -5.11
C ILE A 128 8.35 2.54 -5.39
N THR A 129 8.46 3.52 -4.50
CA THR A 129 8.02 4.90 -4.75
C THR A 129 8.84 5.54 -5.88
N LYS A 130 10.16 5.31 -5.90
CA LYS A 130 11.05 5.73 -6.99
C LYS A 130 10.77 4.99 -8.30
N ARG A 131 10.42 3.70 -8.24
CA ARG A 131 10.09 2.89 -9.43
C ARG A 131 8.72 3.23 -10.01
N PHE A 132 7.71 3.41 -9.16
CA PHE A 132 6.32 3.65 -9.53
C PHE A 132 5.88 5.08 -9.19
N LYS A 133 6.65 6.07 -9.63
CA LYS A 133 6.51 7.49 -9.26
C LYS A 133 5.10 8.06 -9.44
N THR A 134 4.37 7.59 -10.46
CA THR A 134 3.01 8.06 -10.79
C THR A 134 1.91 7.27 -10.08
N SER A 135 2.23 6.18 -9.39
CA SER A 135 1.24 5.28 -8.81
C SER A 135 0.72 5.81 -7.47
N CYS A 136 -0.41 6.52 -7.49
CA CYS A 136 -1.10 7.01 -6.29
C CYS A 136 -1.18 5.94 -5.19
N LYS A 137 -1.59 4.71 -5.53
CA LYS A 137 -1.64 3.57 -4.60
C LYS A 137 -0.33 3.31 -3.83
N ILE A 138 0.83 3.38 -4.50
CA ILE A 138 2.13 3.12 -3.86
C ILE A 138 2.48 4.23 -2.87
N TRP A 139 2.19 5.48 -3.24
CA TRP A 139 2.38 6.62 -2.36
C TRP A 139 1.43 6.63 -1.17
N LEU A 140 0.18 6.21 -1.37
CA LEU A 140 -0.77 6.00 -0.29
C LEU A 140 -0.27 4.92 0.67
N CYS A 141 0.29 3.81 0.17
CA CYS A 141 0.94 2.80 1.01
C CYS A 141 2.12 3.40 1.80
N ARG A 142 2.98 4.22 1.18
CA ARG A 142 4.09 4.92 1.88
C ARG A 142 3.58 5.77 3.04
N ILE A 143 2.54 6.56 2.79
CA ILE A 143 1.92 7.43 3.79
C ILE A 143 1.27 6.59 4.89
N GLN A 144 0.45 5.60 4.54
CA GLN A 144 -0.22 4.73 5.51
C GLN A 144 0.78 3.98 6.38
N PHE A 145 1.87 3.49 5.79
CA PHE A 145 2.97 2.89 6.53
C PHE A 145 3.57 3.87 7.54
N ALA A 146 3.92 5.09 7.10
CA ALA A 146 4.44 6.12 7.99
C ALA A 146 3.47 6.46 9.13
N LEU A 147 2.18 6.64 8.84
CA LEU A 147 1.13 6.90 9.83
C LEU A 147 0.99 5.74 10.84
N LYS A 148 1.00 4.49 10.37
CA LYS A 148 0.95 3.32 11.27
C LYS A 148 2.15 3.30 12.22
N GLN A 149 3.34 3.69 11.74
CA GLN A 149 4.53 3.80 12.58
C GLN A 149 4.37 4.93 13.61
N GLU A 150 3.80 6.09 13.25
CA GLU A 150 3.48 7.14 14.23
C GLU A 150 2.58 6.63 15.35
N PHE A 151 1.53 5.86 15.04
CA PHE A 151 0.59 5.38 16.06
C PHE A 151 1.21 4.38 17.04
N LYS A 152 2.30 3.71 16.65
CA LYS A 152 3.11 2.92 17.61
C LYS A 152 3.90 3.82 18.56
N CYS A 153 4.25 5.05 18.15
CA CYS A 153 5.06 5.99 18.91
C CYS A 153 4.28 7.14 19.58
N GLY A 154 3.03 7.39 19.19
CA GLY A 154 2.16 8.40 19.80
C GLY A 154 2.51 9.86 19.45
N VAL A 155 3.32 10.10 18.41
CA VAL A 155 3.89 11.42 18.08
C VAL A 155 3.46 11.83 16.65
N PRO A 156 2.41 12.67 16.48
CA PRO A 156 1.96 13.18 15.17
C PRO A 156 3.03 13.91 14.35
N GLU A 157 4.13 14.33 14.99
CA GLU A 157 5.24 15.05 14.36
C GLU A 157 6.01 14.16 13.37
N GLU A 158 6.06 12.84 13.56
CA GLU A 158 6.84 11.94 12.71
C GLU A 158 6.22 11.74 11.32
N GLY A 159 4.92 11.56 11.24
CA GLY A 159 4.17 11.40 9.99
C GLY A 159 3.89 12.74 9.34
N ARG A 160 3.74 13.85 10.09
CA ARG A 160 3.92 15.19 9.51
C ARG A 160 5.28 15.28 8.82
N SER A 161 6.37 14.96 9.51
CA SER A 161 7.73 14.99 8.93
C SER A 161 7.84 14.11 7.67
N ARG A 162 7.18 12.94 7.64
CA ARG A 162 7.13 12.08 6.45
C ARG A 162 6.28 12.68 5.33
N PHE A 163 5.10 13.24 5.61
CA PHE A 163 4.32 13.98 4.62
C PHE A 163 5.13 15.13 4.03
N GLU A 164 5.80 15.91 4.87
CA GLU A 164 6.67 17.01 4.46
C GLU A 164 7.80 16.54 3.55
N LEU A 165 8.47 15.44 3.91
CA LEU A 165 9.51 14.84 3.09
C LEU A 165 8.98 14.42 1.70
N ILE A 166 7.84 13.73 1.66
CA ILE A 166 7.20 13.26 0.43
C ILE A 166 6.76 14.45 -0.44
N LEU A 167 6.14 15.47 0.15
CA LEU A 167 5.63 16.62 -0.58
C LEU A 167 6.77 17.55 -1.03
N ARG A 168 7.93 17.55 -0.36
CA ARG A 168 9.14 18.21 -0.84
C ARG A 168 9.68 17.57 -2.11
N GLU A 169 9.68 16.24 -2.18
CA GLU A 169 10.13 15.52 -3.37
C GLU A 169 9.09 15.54 -4.51
N TYR A 170 7.79 15.54 -4.18
CA TYR A 170 6.70 15.46 -5.14
C TYR A 170 5.63 16.55 -4.93
N PRO A 171 5.99 17.85 -4.98
CA PRO A 171 5.10 18.95 -4.59
C PRO A 171 3.84 19.09 -5.46
N LYS A 172 3.87 18.58 -6.70
CA LYS A 172 2.72 18.62 -7.64
C LYS A 172 1.67 17.52 -7.37
N ARG A 173 1.89 16.62 -6.41
CA ARG A 173 1.01 15.48 -6.12
C ARG A 173 -0.18 15.89 -5.26
N THR A 174 -1.18 16.49 -5.92
CA THR A 174 -2.39 17.03 -5.30
C THR A 174 -3.19 15.96 -4.54
N ASP A 175 -3.12 14.70 -4.96
CA ASP A 175 -3.66 13.54 -4.25
C ASP A 175 -3.02 13.31 -2.87
N LEU A 176 -1.70 13.50 -2.74
CA LEU A 176 -0.99 13.32 -1.47
C LEU A 176 -1.26 14.49 -0.51
N TRP A 177 -1.35 15.71 -1.05
CA TRP A 177 -1.83 16.87 -0.29
C TRP A 177 -3.23 16.65 0.26
N SER A 178 -4.13 16.06 -0.54
CA SER A 178 -5.49 15.73 -0.09
C SER A 178 -5.48 14.82 1.13
N VAL A 179 -4.69 13.74 1.10
CA VAL A 179 -4.58 12.78 2.20
C VAL A 179 -3.97 13.41 3.45
N TYR A 180 -2.97 14.27 3.28
CA TYR A 180 -2.37 15.00 4.41
C TYR A 180 -3.38 15.94 5.07
N LEU A 181 -4.13 16.70 4.27
CA LEU A 181 -5.19 17.56 4.77
C LEU A 181 -6.29 16.76 5.49
N ASP A 182 -6.69 15.60 4.96
CA ASP A 182 -7.69 14.75 5.64
C ASP A 182 -7.17 14.24 6.99
N GLN A 183 -5.87 13.94 7.08
CA GLN A 183 -5.23 13.53 8.33
C GLN A 183 -5.19 14.69 9.35
N GLU A 184 -4.77 15.89 8.95
CA GLU A 184 -4.74 17.04 9.88
C GLU A 184 -6.15 17.48 10.29
N ILE A 185 -7.14 17.43 9.38
CA ILE A 185 -8.56 17.68 9.71
C ILE A 185 -9.05 16.70 10.78
N ARG A 186 -8.62 15.43 10.69
CA ARG A 186 -8.95 14.42 11.70
C ARG A 186 -8.29 14.71 13.06
N LEU A 187 -7.11 15.32 13.08
CA LEU A 187 -6.41 15.73 14.31
C LEU A 187 -7.01 17.01 14.91
N GLY A 188 -7.58 17.89 14.08
CA GLY A 188 -8.42 19.01 14.50
C GLY A 188 -7.69 20.31 14.86
N ASP A 189 -6.38 20.40 14.61
CA ASP A 189 -5.63 21.65 14.79
C ASP A 189 -5.93 22.63 13.64
N VAL A 190 -6.83 23.57 13.90
CA VAL A 190 -7.32 24.54 12.92
C VAL A 190 -6.20 25.36 12.29
N GLU A 191 -5.20 25.77 13.08
CA GLU A 191 -4.12 26.62 12.59
C GLU A 191 -3.18 25.84 11.68
N VAL A 192 -2.86 24.58 12.04
CA VAL A 192 -2.07 23.68 11.17
C VAL A 192 -2.80 23.40 9.86
N ILE A 193 -4.11 23.10 9.92
CA ILE A 193 -4.92 22.82 8.73
C ILE A 193 -4.95 24.02 7.79
N ARG A 194 -5.20 25.23 8.32
CA ARG A 194 -5.20 26.47 7.54
C ARG A 194 -3.84 26.74 6.92
N ALA A 195 -2.76 26.66 7.70
CA ALA A 195 -1.40 26.82 7.20
C ALA A 195 -1.09 25.83 6.07
N LEU A 196 -1.60 24.60 6.17
CA LEU A 196 -1.39 23.56 5.16
C LEU A 196 -2.14 23.87 3.85
N PHE A 197 -3.39 24.32 3.91
CA PHE A 197 -4.14 24.79 2.74
C PHE A 197 -3.46 25.98 2.07
N GLU A 198 -3.11 27.00 2.86
CA GLU A 198 -2.46 28.22 2.37
C GLU A 198 -1.13 27.91 1.68
N ARG A 199 -0.31 27.08 2.31
CA ARG A 199 0.95 26.62 1.73
C ARG A 199 0.73 25.85 0.43
N ARG A 200 -0.29 24.99 0.36
CA ARG A 200 -0.58 24.25 -0.88
C ARG A 200 -1.00 25.20 -2.00
N VAL A 201 -1.83 26.19 -1.72
CA VAL A 201 -2.29 27.18 -2.71
C VAL A 201 -1.11 28.02 -3.22
N ALA A 202 -0.20 28.43 -2.33
CA ALA A 202 1.00 29.17 -2.67
C ALA A 202 2.08 28.31 -3.39
N CYS A 203 2.06 26.98 -3.20
CA CYS A 203 3.09 26.09 -3.71
C CYS A 203 2.82 25.61 -5.15
N LEU A 204 3.67 26.05 -6.08
CA LEU A 204 3.68 25.71 -7.51
C LEU A 204 2.32 25.94 -8.19
N THR A 205 2.24 26.93 -9.06
CA THR A 205 1.05 27.20 -9.86
C THR A 205 0.69 25.97 -10.71
N LEU A 206 -0.47 25.39 -10.41
CA LEU A 206 -1.06 24.29 -11.17
C LEU A 206 -2.27 24.81 -11.93
N PRO A 207 -2.67 24.15 -13.04
CA PRO A 207 -3.89 24.52 -13.73
C PRO A 207 -5.10 24.51 -12.78
N PRO A 208 -6.04 25.48 -12.86
CA PRO A 208 -7.16 25.57 -11.94
C PRO A 208 -8.00 24.29 -11.86
N LYS A 209 -8.14 23.56 -12.96
CA LYS A 209 -8.81 22.23 -12.99
C LYS A 209 -8.22 21.25 -11.97
N LYS A 210 -6.90 21.29 -11.73
CA LYS A 210 -6.23 20.46 -10.73
C LYS A 210 -6.36 21.00 -9.31
N MET A 211 -6.73 22.26 -9.12
CA MET A 211 -6.85 22.90 -7.80
C MET A 211 -8.30 23.05 -7.35
N GLN A 212 -9.28 22.90 -8.25
CA GLN A 212 -10.71 23.01 -7.97
C GLN A 212 -11.14 22.16 -6.77
N PHE A 213 -10.68 20.91 -6.70
CA PHE A 213 -11.05 20.01 -5.61
C PHE A 213 -10.46 20.48 -4.27
N LEU A 214 -9.26 21.09 -4.27
CA LEU A 214 -8.61 21.61 -3.09
C LEU A 214 -9.38 22.81 -2.53
N PHE A 215 -9.71 23.79 -3.38
CA PHE A 215 -10.52 24.95 -2.95
C PHE A 215 -11.90 24.51 -2.45
N LYS A 216 -12.53 23.52 -3.09
CA LYS A 216 -13.78 22.93 -2.59
C LYS A 216 -13.61 22.31 -1.20
N LYS A 217 -12.51 21.57 -0.97
CA LYS A 217 -12.20 21.02 0.36
C LYS A 217 -11.97 22.12 1.39
N TYR A 218 -11.22 23.17 1.03
CA TYR A 218 -10.93 24.27 1.93
C TYR A 218 -12.21 25.03 2.33
N LEU A 219 -13.09 25.31 1.38
CA LEU A 219 -14.40 25.90 1.65
C LEU A 219 -15.27 25.03 2.55
N ASN A 220 -15.28 23.71 2.33
CA ASN A 220 -16.02 22.78 3.17
C ASN A 220 -15.47 22.75 4.61
N PHE A 221 -14.15 22.80 4.75
CA PHE A 221 -13.49 22.87 6.06
C PHE A 221 -13.88 24.14 6.83
N GLU A 222 -13.74 25.34 6.23
CA GLU A 222 -14.12 26.59 6.91
C GLU A 222 -15.61 26.62 7.26
N LYS A 223 -16.49 26.14 6.37
CA LYS A 223 -17.93 25.98 6.67
C LYS A 223 -18.21 25.02 7.82
N SER A 224 -17.37 24.00 8.02
CA SER A 224 -17.54 23.01 9.09
C SER A 224 -17.17 23.55 10.48
N LEU A 225 -16.29 24.55 10.56
CA LEU A 225 -15.94 25.21 11.83
C LEU A 225 -17.02 26.17 12.33
N GLY A 226 -17.91 26.64 11.45
CA GLY A 226 -18.98 27.57 11.79
C GLY A 226 -19.23 28.60 10.69
N LYS A 227 -20.08 29.59 10.97
CA LYS A 227 -20.44 30.66 10.03
C LYS A 227 -19.50 31.87 10.15
N ASP A 228 -18.19 31.63 10.18
CA ASP A 228 -17.24 32.72 9.91
C ASP A 228 -17.34 33.08 8.42
N ASN A 229 -18.23 34.01 8.12
CA ASN A 229 -18.48 34.45 6.76
C ASN A 229 -17.24 35.11 6.14
N GLU A 230 -16.37 35.73 6.93
CA GLU A 230 -15.17 36.40 6.43
C GLU A 230 -14.17 35.38 5.89
N ARG A 231 -13.92 34.30 6.63
CA ARG A 231 -13.03 33.21 6.17
C ARG A 231 -13.58 32.48 4.95
N ILE A 232 -14.88 32.21 4.93
CA ILE A 232 -15.52 31.58 3.76
C ILE A 232 -15.36 32.49 2.52
N GLN A 233 -15.61 33.79 2.65
CA GLN A 233 -15.44 34.76 1.56
C GLN A 233 -13.98 34.88 1.13
N LEU A 234 -13.03 34.88 2.07
CA LEU A 234 -11.60 34.92 1.77
C LEU A 234 -11.19 33.73 0.90
N VAL A 235 -11.62 32.51 1.24
CA VAL A 235 -11.29 31.32 0.44
C VAL A 235 -11.97 31.36 -0.94
N GLN A 236 -13.20 31.88 -1.04
CA GLN A 236 -13.88 32.08 -2.33
C GLN A 236 -13.11 33.06 -3.22
N GLN A 237 -12.68 34.19 -2.65
CA GLN A 237 -11.91 35.21 -3.36
C GLN A 237 -10.57 34.64 -3.85
N LYS A 238 -9.86 33.89 -3.00
CA LYS A 238 -8.63 33.19 -3.39
C LYS A 238 -8.84 32.22 -4.55
N ALA A 239 -9.96 31.50 -4.58
CA ALA A 239 -10.27 30.60 -5.68
C ALA A 239 -10.47 31.36 -7.00
N ILE A 240 -11.12 32.53 -6.96
CA ILE A 240 -11.33 33.39 -8.12
C ILE A 240 -10.00 33.96 -8.63
N GLU A 241 -9.17 34.50 -7.74
CA GLU A 241 -7.84 35.04 -8.07
C GLU A 241 -6.91 33.97 -8.65
N TYR A 242 -6.99 32.74 -8.11
CA TYR A 242 -6.22 31.61 -8.63
C TYR A 242 -6.62 31.25 -10.07
N VAL A 243 -7.91 31.35 -10.41
CA VAL A 243 -8.38 31.12 -11.78
C VAL A 243 -7.94 32.27 -12.68
N GLN A 244 -8.10 33.52 -12.26
CA GLN A 244 -7.73 34.70 -13.05
C GLN A 244 -6.23 34.75 -13.36
N SER A 245 -5.38 34.49 -12.37
CA SER A 245 -3.91 34.45 -12.53
C SER A 245 -3.41 33.33 -13.45
N SER A 246 -4.25 32.34 -13.76
CA SER A 246 -3.93 31.25 -14.69
C SER A 246 -4.37 31.51 -16.14
N LEU A 247 -5.18 32.55 -16.37
CA LEU A 247 -5.57 32.93 -17.73
C LEU A 247 -4.36 33.56 -18.43
N PRO A 248 -4.17 33.35 -19.74
CA PRO A 248 -3.18 34.08 -20.50
C PRO A 248 -3.45 35.59 -20.32
N SER A 249 -2.42 36.36 -19.97
CA SER A 249 -2.51 37.82 -19.95
C SER A 249 -3.09 38.26 -21.29
N GLN A 250 -4.27 38.86 -21.30
CA GLN A 250 -4.79 39.52 -22.50
C GLN A 250 -4.09 40.87 -22.68
N ASP A 251 -2.76 40.85 -22.71
CA ASP A 251 -1.91 42.01 -22.99
C ASP A 251 -1.05 41.64 -24.20
N ASN A 252 -1.65 41.79 -25.38
CA ASN A 252 -0.98 42.04 -26.65
C ASN A 252 -2.05 42.54 -27.64
N SER A 253 -2.42 43.80 -27.48
CA SER A 253 -3.00 44.65 -28.52
C SER A 253 -2.41 46.04 -28.34
#